data_AF-A0A936EFM6-F1
#
_entry.id   AF-A0A936EFM6-F1
#
_cell.length_a   1.000
_cell.length_b   1.000
_cell.length_c   1.000
_cell.angle_alpha   90.00
_cell.angle_beta   90.00
_cell.angle_gamma   90.00
#
_symmetry.space_group_name_H-M   'P 1'
#
loop_
_entity.id
_entity.type
_entity.pdbx_description
1 polymer ?
#
loop_
_entity_poly.entity_id
_entity_poly.type
_entity_poly.pdbx_seq_one_letter_code
_entity_poly.pdbx_strand_id
1 'polypeptide(L)'
;MAVDSAKPKLLARVQIGHEVVSITNGNDAPWNSPTVILNDAFNGAILEIAGVWTPGEKKELQLKEFRGRMNRQAFKPDFESVKEVIIDAKGFQLGIYK
;
A
#
# COMPACT_ATOMS: atom_id res chain seq x y z
N MET A 1 -10.22 -10.53 -19.30
CA MET A 1 -10.12 -9.45 -18.28
C MET A 1 -11.54 -9.16 -17.77
N ALA A 2 -11.99 -9.89 -16.75
CA ALA A 2 -13.34 -9.74 -16.19
C ALA A 2 -13.38 -10.01 -14.66
N VAL A 3 -12.20 -10.08 -14.02
CA VAL A 3 -12.05 -10.68 -12.68
C VAL A 3 -11.87 -9.69 -11.54
N ASP A 4 -11.67 -8.39 -11.81
CA ASP A 4 -11.57 -7.38 -10.73
C ASP A 4 -12.91 -6.74 -10.36
N SER A 5 -13.80 -6.50 -11.32
CA SER A 5 -15.08 -5.82 -11.04
C SER A 5 -16.01 -6.60 -10.10
N ALA A 6 -15.82 -7.91 -9.96
CA ALA A 6 -16.61 -8.77 -9.07
C ALA A 6 -16.05 -8.85 -7.63
N LYS A 7 -14.82 -8.37 -7.38
CA LYS A 7 -14.23 -8.39 -6.04
C LYS A 7 -14.78 -7.25 -5.18
N PRO A 8 -14.87 -7.43 -3.85
CA PRO A 8 -15.19 -6.33 -2.93
C PRO A 8 -14.15 -5.19 -3.04
N LYS A 9 -14.61 -3.96 -2.82
CA LYS A 9 -13.73 -2.78 -2.74
C LYS A 9 -12.78 -2.92 -1.56
N LEU A 10 -11.51 -2.60 -1.77
CA LEU A 10 -10.56 -2.41 -0.69
C LEU A 10 -10.83 -1.04 -0.06
N LEU A 11 -11.11 -1.02 1.24
CA LEU A 11 -11.38 0.20 2.00
C LEU A 11 -10.23 0.41 2.98
N ALA A 12 -9.47 1.48 2.80
CA ALA A 12 -8.39 1.84 3.70
C ALA A 12 -8.49 3.31 4.08
N ARG A 13 -8.00 3.63 5.27
CA ARG A 13 -7.63 5.00 5.62
C ARG A 13 -6.12 5.12 5.51
N VAL A 14 -5.66 6.01 4.64
CA VAL A 14 -4.23 6.26 4.39
C VAL A 14 -3.88 7.66 4.88
N GLN A 15 -2.80 7.79 5.64
CA GLN A 15 -2.22 9.07 6.04
C GLN A 15 -0.74 9.06 5.70
N ILE A 16 -0.33 10.01 4.87
CA ILE A 16 1.06 10.17 4.43
C ILE A 16 1.73 11.18 5.34
N GLY A 17 2.73 10.74 6.09
CA GLY A 17 3.62 11.58 6.89
C GLY A 17 4.95 11.84 6.18
N HIS A 18 5.87 12.51 6.88
CA HIS A 18 7.20 12.82 6.34
C HIS A 18 8.07 11.57 6.15
N GLU A 19 8.08 10.67 7.14
CA GLU A 19 8.94 9.46 7.13
C GLU A 19 8.13 8.16 7.08
N VAL A 20 6.82 8.24 7.27
CA VAL A 20 5.94 7.08 7.42
C VAL A 20 4.67 7.23 6.61
N VAL A 21 4.12 6.11 6.16
CA VAL A 21 2.73 6.02 5.72
C VAL A 21 1.95 5.18 6.73
N SER A 22 0.91 5.78 7.31
CA SER A 22 -0.04 5.07 8.17
C SER A 22 -1.19 4.54 7.34
N ILE A 23 -1.45 3.25 7.44
CA ILE A 23 -2.56 2.59 6.74
C ILE A 23 -3.39 1.83 7.75
N THR A 24 -4.70 2.08 7.73
CA THR A 24 -5.68 1.34 8.53
C THR A 24 -6.55 0.49 7.62
N ASN A 25 -6.71 -0.79 7.96
CA ASN A 25 -7.69 -1.66 7.31
C ASN A 25 -9.11 -1.19 7.66
N GLY A 26 -9.83 -0.64 6.68
CA GLY A 26 -11.22 -0.19 6.81
C GLY A 26 -12.24 -1.19 6.29
N ASN A 27 -11.82 -2.39 5.86
CA ASN A 27 -12.73 -3.47 5.50
C ASN A 27 -13.13 -4.26 6.76
N ASP A 28 -14.33 -4.84 6.73
CA ASP A 28 -14.79 -5.80 7.76
C ASP A 28 -14.13 -7.19 7.63
N ALA A 29 -13.14 -7.33 6.75
CA ALA A 29 -12.44 -8.56 6.44
C ALA A 29 -10.92 -8.34 6.45
N PRO A 30 -10.13 -9.35 6.83
CA PRO A 30 -8.69 -9.21 6.94
C PRO A 30 -7.99 -9.13 5.56
N TRP A 31 -6.87 -8.43 5.49
CA TRP A 31 -5.97 -8.45 4.32
C TRP A 31 -4.85 -9.45 4.55
N ASN A 32 -4.70 -10.42 3.65
CA ASN A 32 -3.67 -11.46 3.77
C ASN A 32 -2.43 -11.09 2.97
N SER A 33 -1.36 -10.73 3.69
CA SER A 33 -0.08 -10.29 3.17
C SER A 33 -0.19 -9.23 2.06
N PRO A 34 -0.72 -8.03 2.36
CA PRO A 34 -0.91 -7.00 1.36
C PRO A 34 0.42 -6.46 0.83
N THR A 35 0.40 -5.99 -0.41
CA THR A 35 1.50 -5.26 -1.04
C THR A 35 1.13 -3.79 -1.12
N VAL A 36 2.03 -2.91 -0.68
CA VAL A 36 1.85 -1.45 -0.75
C VAL A 36 2.85 -0.89 -1.74
N ILE A 37 2.38 -0.02 -2.63
CA ILE A 37 3.15 0.61 -3.70
C ILE A 37 3.01 2.13 -3.56
N LEU A 38 4.11 2.85 -3.63
CA LEU A 38 4.15 4.32 -3.61
C LEU A 38 4.41 4.85 -5.01
N ASN A 39 3.61 5.84 -5.46
CA ASN A 39 3.78 6.54 -6.75
C ASN A 39 3.88 5.59 -7.98
N ASP A 40 2.76 5.11 -8.51
CA ASP A 40 2.69 4.03 -9.53
C ASP A 40 3.18 4.42 -10.95
N ALA A 41 3.53 5.68 -11.19
CA ALA A 41 3.80 6.17 -12.55
C ALA A 41 4.96 5.44 -13.27
N PHE A 42 5.95 4.88 -12.56
CA PHE A 42 7.11 4.20 -13.16
C PHE A 42 7.80 3.21 -12.20
N ASN A 43 7.22 2.04 -11.91
CA ASN A 43 7.83 1.06 -10.99
C ASN A 43 8.08 1.65 -9.58
N GLY A 44 7.04 2.26 -9.02
CA GLY A 44 7.02 2.86 -7.70
C GLY A 44 7.61 1.97 -6.60
N ALA A 45 8.02 2.59 -5.49
CA ALA A 45 8.65 1.85 -4.40
C ALA A 45 7.62 0.93 -3.74
N ILE A 46 8.00 -0.33 -3.49
CA ILE A 46 7.10 -1.39 -3.02
C ILE A 46 7.54 -1.91 -1.66
N LEU A 47 6.56 -2.23 -0.82
CA LEU A 47 6.73 -2.99 0.40
C LEU A 47 5.71 -4.13 0.44
N GLU A 48 6.21 -5.37 0.47
CA GLU A 48 5.40 -6.55 0.74
C GLU A 48 5.35 -6.79 2.24
N ILE A 49 4.15 -6.87 2.80
CA ILE A 49 3.97 -6.98 4.25
C ILE A 49 3.53 -8.40 4.56
N ALA A 50 4.34 -9.13 5.31
CA ALA A 50 4.00 -10.48 5.70
C ALA A 50 2.90 -10.49 6.79
N GLY A 51 1.98 -11.44 6.67
CA GLY A 51 0.98 -11.73 7.71
C GLY A 51 -0.37 -11.08 7.45
N VAL A 52 -1.27 -11.28 8.41
CA VAL A 52 -2.67 -10.86 8.31
C VAL A 52 -2.83 -9.46 8.91
N TRP A 53 -3.53 -8.57 8.21
CA TRP A 53 -4.01 -7.29 8.73
C TRP A 53 -5.49 -7.40 9.06
N THR A 54 -5.80 -7.41 10.34
CA THR A 54 -7.17 -7.54 10.84
C THR A 54 -7.99 -6.26 10.60
N PRO A 55 -9.33 -6.35 10.55
CA PRO A 55 -10.20 -5.18 10.45
C PRO A 55 -9.90 -4.14 11.53
N GLY A 56 -9.78 -2.87 11.14
CA GLY A 56 -9.45 -1.75 12.03
C GLY A 56 -7.98 -1.64 12.44
N GLU A 57 -7.13 -2.62 12.08
CA GLU A 57 -5.71 -2.58 12.40
C GLU A 57 -5.01 -1.44 11.64
N LYS A 58 -4.28 -0.61 12.38
CA LYS A 58 -3.41 0.44 11.84
C LYS A 58 -1.96 -0.05 11.85
N LYS A 59 -1.26 0.07 10.73
CA LYS A 59 0.20 -0.07 10.67
C LYS A 59 0.85 1.19 10.15
N GLU A 60 2.01 1.47 10.70
CA GLU A 60 2.89 2.56 10.27
C GLU A 60 4.06 1.93 9.53
N LEU A 61 4.12 2.19 8.22
CA LEU A 61 5.15 1.66 7.33
C LEU A 61 6.19 2.74 7.12
N GLN A 62 7.46 2.41 7.34
CA GLN A 62 8.53 3.37 7.18
C GLN A 62 8.81 3.56 5.69
N LEU A 63 8.81 4.80 5.20
CA LEU A 63 9.02 5.08 3.78
C LEU A 63 10.36 4.53 3.28
N LYS A 64 11.40 4.53 4.13
CA LYS A 64 12.72 3.94 3.83
C LYS A 64 12.72 2.43 3.58
N GLU A 65 11.69 1.70 4.02
CA GLU A 65 11.57 0.25 3.81
C GLU A 65 11.10 -0.09 2.40
N PHE A 66 10.43 0.85 1.73
CA PHE A 66 9.96 0.67 0.36
C PHE A 66 11.13 0.67 -0.61
N ARG A 67 11.13 -0.29 -1.53
CA ARG A 67 12.19 -0.45 -2.53
C ARG A 67 11.61 -0.47 -3.94
N GLY A 68 12.25 0.25 -4.86
CA GLY A 68 11.86 0.28 -6.27
C GLY A 68 11.95 -1.11 -6.93
N ARG A 69 11.04 -1.42 -7.85
CA ARG A 69 11.05 -2.72 -8.56
C ARG A 69 12.25 -2.92 -9.47
N MET A 70 12.69 -1.85 -10.15
CA MET A 70 13.63 -1.96 -11.27
C MET A 70 15.10 -1.91 -10.82
N ASN A 71 15.42 -1.15 -9.78
CA ASN A 71 16.78 -0.97 -9.27
C ASN A 71 16.93 -1.27 -7.76
N ARG A 72 15.85 -1.70 -7.08
CA ARG A 72 15.82 -1.90 -5.61
C ARG A 72 16.24 -0.68 -4.79
N GLN A 73 16.26 0.52 -5.39
CA GLN A 73 16.59 1.74 -4.69
C GLN A 73 15.54 1.98 -3.61
N ALA A 74 16.00 2.23 -2.39
CA ALA A 74 15.12 2.62 -1.30
C ALA A 74 14.51 3.99 -1.62
N PHE A 75 13.22 4.15 -1.29
CA PHE A 75 12.56 5.44 -1.34
C PHE A 75 13.26 6.42 -0.39
N LYS A 76 13.57 7.62 -0.87
CA LYS A 76 14.25 8.65 -0.08
C LYS A 76 13.27 9.72 0.38
N PRO A 77 12.69 9.63 1.60
CA PRO A 77 11.67 10.57 2.05
C PRO A 77 12.13 12.04 2.10
N ASP A 78 13.44 12.29 2.28
CA ASP A 78 13.99 13.65 2.28
C ASP A 78 14.04 14.30 0.88
N PHE A 79 13.92 13.51 -0.19
CA PHE A 79 14.06 13.97 -1.58
C PHE A 79 12.84 13.64 -2.45
N GLU A 80 12.03 12.66 -2.03
CA GLU A 80 10.87 12.14 -2.75
C GLU A 80 9.60 12.33 -1.91
N SER A 81 8.52 12.76 -2.55
CA SER A 81 7.21 12.90 -1.91
C SER A 81 6.27 11.79 -2.37
N VAL A 82 5.49 11.25 -1.44
CA VAL A 82 4.42 10.30 -1.76
C VAL A 82 3.17 11.08 -2.14
N LYS A 83 2.68 10.88 -3.37
CA LYS A 83 1.46 11.50 -3.91
C LYS A 83 0.32 10.49 -4.08
N GLU A 84 0.67 9.22 -4.08
CA GLU A 84 -0.27 8.13 -4.29
C GLU A 84 0.24 6.89 -3.56
N VAL A 85 -0.69 6.21 -2.90
CA VAL A 85 -0.48 4.93 -2.24
C VAL A 85 -1.45 3.93 -2.85
N ILE A 86 -0.91 2.85 -3.40
CA ILE A 86 -1.68 1.74 -3.93
C ILE A 86 -1.53 0.56 -2.99
N ILE A 87 -2.65 -0.09 -2.68
CA ILE A 87 -2.72 -1.28 -1.84
C ILE A 87 -3.30 -2.42 -2.68
N ASP A 88 -2.53 -3.48 -2.82
CA ASP A 88 -2.97 -4.76 -3.38
C ASP A 88 -3.14 -5.76 -2.24
N ALA A 89 -4.40 -6.08 -1.91
CA ALA A 89 -4.75 -7.15 -1.00
C ALA A 89 -5.51 -8.25 -1.75
N LYS A 90 -5.00 -9.48 -1.70
CA LYS A 90 -5.61 -10.63 -2.36
C LYS A 90 -7.08 -10.77 -1.95
N GLY A 91 -7.96 -10.90 -2.94
CA GLY A 91 -9.39 -11.03 -2.74
C GLY A 91 -10.18 -9.72 -2.82
N PHE A 92 -9.50 -8.57 -2.90
CA PHE A 92 -10.12 -7.26 -3.07
C PHE A 92 -9.74 -6.63 -4.41
N GLN A 93 -10.49 -5.60 -4.80
CA GLN A 93 -10.08 -4.68 -5.86
C GLN A 93 -8.85 -3.89 -5.42
N LEU A 94 -7.99 -3.51 -6.37
CA LEU A 94 -6.85 -2.63 -6.11
C LEU A 94 -7.33 -1.31 -5.48
N GLY A 95 -6.78 -0.93 -4.32
CA GLY A 95 -7.11 0.32 -3.66
C GLY A 95 -6.10 1.41 -4.02
N ILE A 96 -6.55 2.54 -4.57
CA ILE A 96 -5.70 3.67 -4.95
C ILE A 96 -6.11 4.89 -4.10
N TYR A 97 -5.14 5.47 -3.38
CA TYR A 97 -5.35 6.54 -2.42
C TYR A 97 -4.41 7.71 -2.75
N LYS A 98 -4.97 8.92 -2.87
CA LYS A 98 -4.26 10.15 -3.24
C LYS A 98 -4.39 11.19 -2.13
#